data_AF-A0A2D6IW95-F1
#
_entry.id   AF-A0A2D6IW95-F1
#
_cell.length_a   1.000
_cell.length_b   1.000
_cell.length_c   1.000
_cell.angle_alpha   90.00
_cell.angle_beta   90.00
_cell.angle_gamma   90.00
#
_symmetry.space_group_name_H-M   'P 1'
#
loop_
_entity.id
_entity.type
_entity.pdbx_description
1 polymer ?
#
loop_
_entity_poly.entity_id
_entity_poly.type
_entity_poly.pdbx_seq_one_letter_code
_entity_poly.pdbx_strand_id
1 'polypeptide(L)'
;MTKTNRFTLIATVLLSILLYTILQFAHDLNVAWDGSPLEQPATTRDKPAATEPRITSATDLHKVLADGTLNAVLNDYAIWSDARGFTGNNRLFGAPDSIPSNAPAASNEAGLQARSEAGDAGATQALAAQILFADPFNAIALFRLAAEQGSTFALLRIGSLYAAIDTTGTRNETANPAQLKRIANLTEKGVNHSLRLTAFGYVVTALRDGGIPIIDYDLLEWLDQLNDTVTDDERVAVCKWSERTLIEIAKHRVRWGKPAVTTVAPPIFFAIPALADRLPCRRTAYPIDNLMDLAHCTVTKVSNAADQDLDLYICKK
;
A
#
# COMPACT_ATOMS: atom_id res chain seq x y z
N MET A 1 20.19 35.41 -34.27
CA MET A 1 20.15 34.10 -33.56
C MET A 1 20.64 33.03 -34.52
N THR A 2 21.79 32.42 -34.25
CA THR A 2 22.34 31.34 -35.08
C THR A 2 21.50 30.08 -34.94
N LYS A 3 21.46 29.23 -35.99
CA LYS A 3 20.70 27.96 -35.98
C LYS A 3 21.01 27.11 -34.74
N THR A 4 22.25 27.13 -34.28
CA THR A 4 22.73 26.41 -33.08
C THR A 4 21.97 26.82 -31.82
N ASN A 5 21.70 28.11 -31.60
CA ASN A 5 20.99 28.58 -30.40
C ASN A 5 19.53 28.12 -30.35
N ARG A 6 18.91 27.87 -31.52
CA ARG A 6 17.53 27.37 -31.59
C ARG A 6 17.46 25.89 -31.20
N PHE A 7 18.42 25.09 -31.64
CA PHE A 7 18.47 23.66 -31.27
C PHE A 7 18.74 23.47 -29.78
N THR A 8 19.65 24.26 -29.20
CA THR A 8 19.93 24.17 -27.76
C THR A 8 18.71 24.52 -26.93
N LEU A 9 17.96 25.57 -27.30
CA LEU A 9 16.76 26.00 -26.58
C LEU A 9 15.62 24.96 -26.68
N ILE A 10 15.42 24.37 -27.86
CA ILE A 10 14.43 23.31 -28.05
C ILE A 10 14.82 22.07 -27.22
N ALA A 11 16.09 21.70 -27.21
CA ALA A 11 16.58 20.56 -26.43
C ALA A 11 16.40 20.77 -24.91
N THR A 12 16.68 21.95 -24.37
CA THR A 12 16.47 22.23 -22.93
C THR A 12 14.99 22.25 -22.55
N VAL A 13 14.11 22.78 -23.40
CA VAL A 13 12.67 22.74 -23.15
C VAL A 13 12.15 21.31 -23.15
N LEU A 14 12.54 20.49 -24.14
CA LEU A 14 12.15 19.08 -24.20
C LEU A 14 12.70 18.28 -23.02
N LEU A 15 13.95 18.53 -22.60
CA LEU A 15 14.53 17.89 -21.42
C LEU A 15 13.79 18.30 -20.14
N SER A 16 13.38 19.57 -20.02
CA SER A 16 12.63 20.06 -18.85
C SER A 16 11.24 19.44 -18.77
N ILE A 17 10.55 19.31 -19.90
CA ILE A 17 9.24 18.64 -19.98
C ILE A 17 9.38 17.14 -19.67
N LEU A 18 10.40 16.47 -20.21
CA LEU A 18 10.69 15.07 -19.92
C LEU A 18 11.02 14.86 -18.44
N LEU A 19 11.84 15.73 -17.85
CA LEU A 19 12.17 15.66 -16.43
C LEU A 19 10.93 15.91 -15.57
N TYR A 20 10.09 16.87 -15.93
CA TYR A 20 8.83 17.13 -15.23
C TYR A 20 7.88 15.94 -15.31
N THR A 21 7.71 15.29 -16.47
CA THR A 21 6.85 14.11 -16.58
C THR A 21 7.43 12.90 -15.86
N ILE A 22 8.75 12.69 -15.86
CA ILE A 22 9.40 11.65 -15.07
C ILE A 22 9.23 11.93 -13.57
N LEU A 23 9.42 13.18 -13.13
CA LEU A 23 9.24 13.55 -11.72
C LEU A 23 7.77 13.48 -11.30
N GLN A 24 6.83 13.86 -12.15
CA GLN A 24 5.40 13.72 -11.87
C GLN A 24 4.99 12.25 -11.85
N PHE A 25 5.52 11.41 -12.74
CA PHE A 25 5.25 9.98 -12.72
C PHE A 25 5.89 9.30 -11.50
N ALA A 26 7.12 9.69 -11.14
CA ALA A 26 7.78 9.23 -9.93
C ALA A 26 7.04 9.71 -8.68
N HIS A 27 6.54 10.96 -8.68
CA HIS A 27 5.72 11.52 -7.62
C HIS A 27 4.37 10.80 -7.55
N ASP A 28 3.66 10.59 -8.64
CA ASP A 28 2.39 9.85 -8.67
C ASP A 28 2.60 8.38 -8.25
N LEU A 29 3.75 7.76 -8.55
CA LEU A 29 4.11 6.44 -8.04
C LEU A 29 4.52 6.44 -6.56
N ASN A 30 5.11 7.52 -6.05
CA ASN A 30 5.44 7.69 -4.63
C ASN A 30 4.19 8.03 -3.80
N VAL A 31 3.34 8.91 -4.32
CA VAL A 31 2.09 9.38 -3.72
C VAL A 31 1.02 8.30 -3.79
N ALA A 32 1.04 7.44 -4.83
CA ALA A 32 0.26 6.21 -4.84
C ALA A 32 0.86 5.10 -3.93
N TRP A 33 1.47 5.54 -2.83
CA TRP A 33 1.77 4.79 -1.61
C TRP A 33 3.19 4.20 -1.53
N ASP A 34 4.16 5.05 -1.15
CA ASP A 34 5.53 4.70 -0.76
C ASP A 34 5.70 4.42 0.75
N GLY A 35 4.66 4.63 1.55
CA GLY A 35 4.73 4.56 3.01
C GLY A 35 5.66 5.60 3.63
N SER A 36 5.87 6.73 2.94
CA SER A 36 6.60 7.89 3.45
C SER A 36 5.94 8.46 4.71
N PRO A 37 6.71 9.23 5.51
CA PRO A 37 6.33 9.64 6.86
C PRO A 37 5.04 10.44 6.89
N LEU A 38 4.37 10.35 8.05
CA LEU A 38 3.40 11.33 8.52
C LEU A 38 3.86 12.74 8.14
N GLU A 39 2.94 13.48 7.54
CA GLU A 39 3.09 14.86 7.09
C GLU A 39 3.77 15.77 8.14
N GLN A 40 4.39 16.84 7.65
CA GLN A 40 5.00 17.90 8.47
C GLN A 40 4.05 18.36 9.60
N PRO A 41 4.58 18.76 10.78
CA PRO A 41 3.76 19.16 11.91
C PRO A 41 2.74 20.22 11.48
N ALA A 42 1.47 19.92 11.75
CA ALA A 42 0.37 20.81 11.44
C ALA A 42 0.67 22.24 11.95
N THR A 43 0.42 23.24 11.10
CA THR A 43 0.41 24.63 11.54
C THR A 43 -0.66 24.77 12.62
N THR A 44 -0.23 25.23 13.79
CA THR A 44 -1.02 25.31 15.03
C THR A 44 -2.33 26.08 14.80
N ARG A 45 -3.43 25.35 14.60
CA ARG A 45 -4.76 25.85 14.94
C ARG A 45 -4.94 25.62 16.43
N ASP A 46 -5.32 26.67 17.16
CA ASP A 46 -5.68 26.60 18.58
C ASP A 46 -6.94 25.74 18.77
N LYS A 47 -6.76 24.42 18.77
CA LYS A 47 -7.75 23.44 19.22
C LYS A 47 -7.54 23.25 20.73
N PRO A 48 -8.60 23.25 21.55
CA PRO A 48 -8.46 23.04 22.99
C PRO A 48 -7.72 21.73 23.29
N ALA A 49 -6.90 21.74 24.35
CA ALA A 49 -6.03 20.63 24.73
C ALA A 49 -6.81 19.31 24.77
N ALA A 50 -6.51 18.41 23.83
CA ALA A 50 -7.11 17.09 23.78
C ALA A 50 -6.76 16.34 25.07
N THR A 51 -7.75 15.70 25.67
CA THR A 51 -7.59 14.90 26.90
C THR A 51 -6.94 13.54 26.61
N GLU A 52 -6.82 13.18 25.33
CA GLU A 52 -6.28 11.90 24.87
C GLU A 52 -4.75 11.97 24.67
N PRO A 53 -4.00 10.89 24.98
CA PRO A 53 -2.57 10.84 24.74
C PRO A 53 -2.25 11.02 23.25
N ARG A 54 -1.33 11.93 22.95
CA ARG A 54 -0.80 12.10 21.58
C ARG A 54 0.43 11.23 21.38
N ILE A 55 0.43 10.40 20.34
CA ILE A 55 1.54 9.51 19.98
C ILE A 55 2.06 9.91 18.61
N THR A 56 3.24 10.52 18.56
CA THR A 56 3.91 10.91 17.31
C THR A 56 5.23 10.20 17.10
N SER A 57 5.70 9.44 18.09
CA SER A 57 7.02 8.80 18.11
C SER A 57 7.03 7.52 18.94
N ALA A 58 8.08 6.71 18.77
CA ALA A 58 8.35 5.55 19.64
C ALA A 58 8.53 5.98 21.11
N THR A 59 9.09 7.17 21.34
CA THR A 59 9.24 7.74 22.69
C THR A 59 7.89 8.00 23.35
N ASP A 60 6.90 8.48 22.62
CA ASP A 60 5.57 8.69 23.18
C ASP A 60 4.84 7.37 23.45
N LEU A 61 5.01 6.39 22.56
CA LEU A 61 4.49 5.06 22.82
C LEU A 61 5.12 4.42 24.06
N HIS A 62 6.43 4.61 24.30
CA HIS A 62 7.10 4.19 25.53
C HIS A 62 6.44 4.78 26.78
N LYS A 63 6.09 6.08 26.76
CA LYS A 63 5.41 6.74 27.88
C LYS A 63 4.03 6.14 28.14
N VAL A 64 3.32 5.77 27.08
CA VAL A 64 1.97 5.17 27.18
C VAL A 64 2.00 3.74 27.71
N LEU A 65 3.00 2.93 27.33
CA LEU A 65 3.05 1.52 27.74
C LEU A 65 3.69 1.25 29.11
N ALA A 66 4.57 2.13 29.60
CA ALA A 66 5.15 2.13 30.95
C ALA A 66 5.81 0.82 31.48
N ASP A 67 5.93 -0.25 30.68
CA ASP A 67 6.22 -1.61 31.17
C ASP A 67 7.59 -2.20 30.76
N GLY A 68 8.41 -1.44 30.02
CA GLY A 68 9.72 -1.91 29.55
C GLY A 68 9.69 -3.03 28.51
N THR A 69 8.50 -3.50 28.09
CA THR A 69 8.35 -4.57 27.09
C THR A 69 8.26 -4.05 25.65
N LEU A 70 8.15 -2.73 25.46
CA LEU A 70 7.89 -2.12 24.15
C LEU A 70 8.89 -2.57 23.06
N ASN A 71 10.18 -2.70 23.38
CA ASN A 71 11.17 -3.10 22.37
C ASN A 71 10.88 -4.50 21.79
N ALA A 72 10.46 -5.44 22.64
CA ALA A 72 10.09 -6.78 22.20
C ALA A 72 8.80 -6.74 21.36
N VAL A 73 7.82 -5.94 21.79
CA VAL A 73 6.55 -5.74 21.07
C VAL A 73 6.77 -5.09 19.70
N LEU A 74 7.64 -4.08 19.59
CA LEU A 74 7.99 -3.43 18.33
C LEU A 74 8.75 -4.37 17.39
N ASN A 75 9.63 -5.22 17.92
CA ASN A 75 10.29 -6.25 17.13
C ASN A 75 9.29 -7.28 16.60
N ASP A 76 8.37 -7.75 17.44
CA ASP A 76 7.30 -8.67 17.01
C ASP A 76 6.38 -8.03 15.97
N TYR A 77 6.08 -6.73 16.10
CA TYR A 77 5.38 -5.95 15.08
C TYR A 77 6.15 -5.88 13.77
N ALA A 78 7.46 -5.59 13.82
CA ALA A 78 8.30 -5.51 12.63
C ALA A 78 8.31 -6.86 11.88
N ILE A 79 8.46 -7.97 12.60
CA ILE A 79 8.36 -9.33 12.02
C ILE A 79 6.99 -9.55 11.37
N TRP A 80 5.91 -9.14 12.06
CA TRP A 80 4.54 -9.24 11.52
C TRP A 80 4.38 -8.41 10.24
N SER A 81 4.92 -7.20 10.21
CA SER A 81 4.86 -6.24 9.11
C SER A 81 5.65 -6.74 7.90
N ASP A 82 6.88 -7.20 8.13
CA ASP A 82 7.78 -7.77 7.12
C ASP A 82 7.17 -9.02 6.47
N ALA A 83 6.54 -9.90 7.26
CA ALA A 83 5.87 -11.10 6.76
C ALA A 83 4.73 -10.80 5.76
N ARG A 84 4.21 -9.57 5.75
CA ARG A 84 3.16 -9.08 4.85
C ARG A 84 3.69 -8.12 3.78
N GLY A 85 5.01 -7.99 3.68
CA GLY A 85 5.67 -7.22 2.65
C GLY A 85 5.75 -5.72 2.89
N PHE A 86 5.45 -5.26 4.11
CA PHE A 86 5.62 -3.85 4.51
C PHE A 86 7.06 -3.57 4.98
N THR A 87 8.05 -4.18 4.32
CA THR A 87 9.45 -4.17 4.75
C THR A 87 10.02 -2.76 4.78
N GLY A 88 10.65 -2.37 5.89
CA GLY A 88 11.28 -1.06 6.06
C GLY A 88 10.31 0.10 6.36
N ASN A 89 9.00 -0.11 6.21
CA ASN A 89 7.97 0.86 6.56
C ASN A 89 7.30 0.44 7.87
N ASN A 90 7.88 0.86 8.99
CA ASN A 90 7.21 0.73 10.28
C ASN A 90 6.00 1.68 10.31
N ARG A 91 4.81 1.14 9.97
CA ARG A 91 3.57 1.93 9.94
C ARG A 91 3.11 2.41 11.32
N LEU A 92 3.71 1.95 12.42
CA LEU A 92 3.45 2.56 13.73
C LEU A 92 3.97 3.99 13.80
N PHE A 93 5.09 4.31 13.13
CA PHE A 93 5.78 5.60 13.34
C PHE A 93 6.19 6.32 12.05
N GLY A 94 5.78 5.84 10.87
CA GLY A 94 6.01 6.55 9.61
C GLY A 94 7.50 6.71 9.26
N ALA A 95 8.24 5.59 9.20
CA ALA A 95 9.69 5.46 8.91
C ALA A 95 10.61 5.38 10.16
N PRO A 96 11.81 4.78 10.05
CA PRO A 96 12.43 4.07 11.16
C PRO A 96 13.26 4.97 12.10
N ASP A 97 12.96 4.91 13.39
CA ASP A 97 13.98 5.04 14.43
C ASP A 97 14.90 3.81 14.34
N SER A 98 15.88 3.82 13.41
CA SER A 98 17.05 2.92 13.39
C SER A 98 16.80 1.42 13.63
N ILE A 99 15.63 0.87 13.30
CA ILE A 99 15.41 -0.57 13.37
C ILE A 99 16.21 -1.18 12.22
N PRO A 100 17.12 -2.16 12.48
CA PRO A 100 17.85 -2.84 11.42
C PRO A 100 16.84 -3.48 10.48
N SER A 101 16.65 -2.86 9.32
CA SER A 101 15.83 -3.43 8.28
C SER A 101 16.58 -4.65 7.74
N ASN A 102 16.00 -5.84 7.88
CA ASN A 102 16.46 -7.03 7.14
C ASN A 102 16.10 -6.93 5.64
N ALA A 103 15.90 -5.71 5.13
CA ALA A 103 15.44 -5.45 3.78
C ALA A 103 16.33 -6.16 2.75
N PRO A 104 15.72 -6.89 1.82
CA PRO A 104 16.42 -7.46 0.66
C PRO A 104 17.11 -6.41 -0.22
N ALA A 105 16.87 -5.11 -0.03
CA ALA A 105 17.33 -4.01 -0.88
C ALA A 105 18.86 -3.96 -1.10
N ALA A 106 19.66 -4.58 -0.23
CA ALA A 106 21.12 -4.69 -0.40
C ALA A 106 21.57 -5.92 -1.23
N SER A 107 20.65 -6.79 -1.65
CA SER A 107 20.96 -7.98 -2.45
C SER A 107 21.03 -7.63 -3.94
N ASN A 108 21.99 -8.23 -4.67
CA ASN A 108 22.01 -8.16 -6.13
C ASN A 108 20.81 -8.92 -6.75
N GLU A 109 20.51 -8.65 -8.02
CA GLU A 109 19.36 -9.23 -8.74
C GLU A 109 19.34 -10.76 -8.65
N ALA A 110 20.49 -11.43 -8.82
CA ALA A 110 20.59 -12.89 -8.72
C ALA A 110 20.20 -13.42 -7.32
N GLY A 111 20.61 -12.74 -6.25
CA GLY A 111 20.24 -13.10 -4.88
C GLY A 111 18.76 -12.88 -4.61
N LEU A 112 18.18 -11.80 -5.14
CA LEU A 112 16.74 -11.56 -5.06
C LEU A 112 15.94 -12.61 -5.85
N GLN A 113 16.41 -12.99 -7.03
CA GLN A 113 15.79 -14.03 -7.87
C GLN A 113 15.77 -15.38 -7.16
N ALA A 114 16.89 -15.81 -6.59
CA ALA A 114 16.97 -17.07 -5.85
C ALA A 114 16.02 -17.09 -4.63
N ARG A 115 15.90 -15.96 -3.90
CA ARG A 115 14.96 -15.83 -2.77
C ARG A 115 13.49 -15.80 -3.23
N SER A 116 13.20 -15.09 -4.31
CA SER A 116 11.88 -15.05 -4.95
C SER A 116 11.42 -16.46 -5.36
N GLU A 117 12.30 -17.24 -5.99
CA GLU A 117 12.06 -18.63 -6.36
C GLU A 117 11.83 -19.54 -5.13
N ALA A 118 12.44 -19.21 -3.99
CA ALA A 118 12.21 -19.87 -2.72
C ALA A 118 10.93 -19.43 -1.98
N GLY A 119 10.12 -18.55 -2.58
CA GLY A 119 8.86 -18.08 -1.97
C GLY A 119 9.01 -16.88 -1.03
N ASP A 120 10.13 -16.16 -1.10
CA ASP A 120 10.34 -14.93 -0.33
C ASP A 120 9.61 -13.74 -0.97
N ALA A 121 8.42 -13.44 -0.43
CA ALA A 121 7.59 -12.34 -0.89
C ALA A 121 8.34 -10.99 -0.91
N GLY A 122 9.18 -10.70 0.10
CA GLY A 122 9.92 -9.45 0.17
C GLY A 122 10.97 -9.34 -0.94
N ALA A 123 11.66 -10.43 -1.26
CA ALA A 123 12.61 -10.46 -2.39
C ALA A 123 11.89 -10.27 -3.73
N THR A 124 10.74 -10.91 -3.92
CA THR A 124 9.92 -10.76 -5.13
C THR A 124 9.41 -9.31 -5.30
N GLN A 125 9.05 -8.64 -4.21
CA GLN A 125 8.70 -7.22 -4.24
C GLN A 125 9.89 -6.33 -4.59
N ALA A 126 11.07 -6.63 -4.06
CA ALA A 126 12.28 -5.88 -4.39
C ALA A 126 12.61 -6.01 -5.89
N LEU A 127 12.46 -7.20 -6.49
CA LEU A 127 12.58 -7.39 -7.95
C LEU A 127 11.53 -6.57 -8.70
N ALA A 128 10.27 -6.61 -8.27
CA ALA A 128 9.19 -5.84 -8.88
C ALA A 128 9.49 -4.34 -8.87
N ALA A 129 10.02 -3.83 -7.74
CA ALA A 129 10.41 -2.44 -7.59
C ALA A 129 11.60 -2.06 -8.49
N GLN A 130 12.59 -2.94 -8.67
CA GLN A 130 13.75 -2.69 -9.55
C GLN A 130 13.34 -2.51 -11.02
N ILE A 131 12.38 -3.31 -11.49
CA ILE A 131 11.95 -3.23 -12.90
C ILE A 131 10.80 -2.25 -13.12
N LEU A 132 10.20 -1.70 -12.06
CA LEU A 132 8.97 -0.93 -12.13
C LEU A 132 9.00 0.19 -13.17
N PHE A 133 10.06 1.01 -13.16
CA PHE A 133 10.17 2.14 -14.08
C PHE A 133 10.49 1.72 -15.52
N ALA A 134 11.17 0.59 -15.70
CA ALA A 134 11.55 0.09 -17.01
C ALA A 134 10.41 -0.70 -17.68
N ASP A 135 9.69 -1.53 -16.91
CA ASP A 135 8.56 -2.31 -17.37
C ASP A 135 7.49 -2.47 -16.26
N PRO A 136 6.55 -1.52 -16.13
CA PRO A 136 5.53 -1.55 -15.09
C PRO A 136 4.57 -2.75 -15.24
N PHE A 137 4.40 -3.29 -16.44
CA PHE A 137 3.52 -4.44 -16.67
C PHE A 137 4.15 -5.74 -16.16
N ASN A 138 5.46 -5.91 -16.34
CA ASN A 138 6.17 -7.03 -15.72
C ASN A 138 6.27 -6.85 -14.20
N ALA A 139 6.37 -5.60 -13.71
CA ALA A 139 6.30 -5.34 -12.28
C ALA A 139 4.95 -5.77 -11.67
N ILE A 140 3.82 -5.55 -12.36
CA ILE A 140 2.50 -6.07 -11.93
C ILE A 140 2.54 -7.60 -11.77
N ALA A 141 3.17 -8.33 -12.70
CA ALA A 141 3.27 -9.77 -12.62
C ALA A 141 4.11 -10.22 -11.41
N LEU A 142 5.23 -9.54 -11.13
CA LEU A 142 6.05 -9.83 -9.95
C LEU A 142 5.35 -9.47 -8.64
N PHE A 143 4.65 -8.32 -8.57
CA PHE A 143 3.85 -7.99 -7.39
C PHE A 143 2.72 -9.00 -7.17
N ARG A 144 2.10 -9.51 -8.24
CA ARG A 144 1.12 -10.58 -8.12
C ARG A 144 1.75 -11.84 -7.51
N LEU A 145 2.92 -12.25 -8.00
CA LEU A 145 3.66 -13.37 -7.42
C LEU A 145 4.01 -13.12 -5.94
N ALA A 146 4.43 -11.91 -5.58
CA ALA A 146 4.69 -11.55 -4.19
C ALA A 146 3.43 -11.64 -3.31
N ALA A 147 2.27 -11.22 -3.82
CA ALA A 147 1.00 -11.37 -3.12
C ALA A 147 0.63 -12.84 -2.91
N GLU A 148 0.84 -13.66 -3.93
CA GLU A 148 0.72 -15.12 -3.87
C GLU A 148 1.73 -15.75 -2.89
N GLN A 149 2.86 -15.10 -2.61
CA GLN A 149 3.84 -15.52 -1.60
C GLN A 149 3.59 -14.94 -0.20
N GLY A 150 2.50 -14.18 -0.02
CA GLY A 150 2.07 -13.66 1.29
C GLY A 150 2.15 -12.14 1.46
N SER A 151 2.59 -11.39 0.45
CA SER A 151 2.66 -9.93 0.57
C SER A 151 1.31 -9.25 0.36
N THR A 152 0.71 -8.75 1.43
CA THR A 152 -0.44 -7.86 1.34
C THR A 152 -0.04 -6.50 0.75
N PHE A 153 1.17 -6.00 1.05
CA PHE A 153 1.70 -4.75 0.47
C PHE A 153 1.70 -4.79 -1.06
N ALA A 154 2.02 -5.95 -1.65
CA ALA A 154 2.04 -6.10 -3.10
C ALA A 154 0.67 -5.89 -3.75
N LEU A 155 -0.44 -6.18 -3.07
CA LEU A 155 -1.79 -5.90 -3.59
C LEU A 155 -2.05 -4.39 -3.73
N LEU A 156 -1.60 -3.61 -2.74
CA LEU A 156 -1.68 -2.15 -2.79
C LEU A 156 -0.83 -1.60 -3.94
N ARG A 157 0.38 -2.15 -4.14
CA ARG A 157 1.24 -1.79 -5.27
C ARG A 157 0.66 -2.15 -6.63
N ILE A 158 -0.05 -3.28 -6.76
CA ILE A 158 -0.77 -3.57 -7.99
C ILE A 158 -1.87 -2.53 -8.20
N GLY A 159 -2.65 -2.21 -7.17
CA GLY A 159 -3.69 -1.17 -7.23
C GLY A 159 -3.15 0.17 -7.73
N SER A 160 -2.04 0.64 -7.17
CA SER A 160 -1.42 1.91 -7.59
C SER A 160 -0.91 1.89 -9.02
N LEU A 161 -0.36 0.76 -9.48
CA LEU A 161 0.07 0.61 -10.88
C LEU A 161 -1.09 0.64 -11.86
N TYR A 162 -2.20 -0.02 -11.56
CA TYR A 162 -3.38 0.05 -12.40
C TYR A 162 -3.93 1.49 -12.47
N ALA A 163 -3.96 2.21 -11.34
CA ALA A 163 -4.39 3.61 -11.30
C ALA A 163 -3.44 4.51 -12.12
N ALA A 164 -2.12 4.36 -11.98
CA ALA A 164 -1.14 5.14 -12.73
C ALA A 164 -1.18 4.84 -14.24
N ILE A 165 -1.42 3.59 -14.64
CA ILE A 165 -1.58 3.23 -16.07
C ILE A 165 -2.88 3.84 -16.63
N ASP A 166 -3.96 3.87 -15.85
CA ASP A 166 -5.23 4.49 -16.25
C ASP A 166 -5.07 6.01 -16.50
N THR A 167 -4.38 6.72 -15.60
CA THR A 167 -4.16 8.17 -15.72
C THR A 167 -3.17 8.54 -16.83
N THR A 168 -2.15 7.71 -17.07
CA THR A 168 -1.17 7.96 -18.14
C THR A 168 -1.70 7.55 -19.52
N GLY A 169 -2.42 6.43 -19.61
CA GLY A 169 -2.99 5.93 -20.87
C GLY A 169 -4.04 6.87 -21.47
N THR A 170 -4.79 7.57 -20.63
CA THR A 170 -5.79 8.57 -21.06
C THR A 170 -5.19 9.88 -21.56
N ARG A 171 -3.92 10.18 -21.21
CA ARG A 171 -3.26 11.46 -21.55
C ARG A 171 -2.23 11.37 -22.68
N ASN A 172 -1.78 10.17 -23.05
CA ASN A 172 -0.60 10.03 -23.89
C ASN A 172 -0.93 9.65 -25.34
N GLU A 173 -1.14 10.66 -26.19
CA GLU A 173 -1.33 10.51 -27.65
C GLU A 173 -0.11 9.89 -28.37
N THR A 174 1.03 9.79 -27.69
CA THR A 174 2.31 9.31 -28.26
C THR A 174 2.67 7.87 -27.84
N ALA A 175 1.77 7.13 -27.19
CA ALA A 175 2.04 5.77 -26.75
C ALA A 175 2.34 4.83 -27.94
N ASN A 176 3.41 4.03 -27.83
CA ASN A 176 3.76 3.03 -28.83
C ASN A 176 2.66 1.95 -28.93
N PRO A 177 2.28 1.46 -30.14
CA PRO A 177 1.32 0.37 -30.32
C PRO A 177 1.50 -0.86 -29.43
N ALA A 178 2.75 -1.24 -29.12
CA ALA A 178 3.03 -2.36 -28.23
C ALA A 178 2.55 -2.09 -26.79
N GLN A 179 2.72 -0.87 -26.31
CA GLN A 179 2.25 -0.44 -24.99
C GLN A 179 0.73 -0.39 -24.94
N LEU A 180 0.08 0.18 -25.97
CA LEU A 180 -1.38 0.20 -26.09
C LEU A 180 -1.99 -1.21 -26.06
N LYS A 181 -1.34 -2.18 -26.72
CA LYS A 181 -1.77 -3.59 -26.67
C LYS A 181 -1.69 -4.17 -25.26
N ARG A 182 -0.64 -3.87 -24.49
CA ARG A 182 -0.50 -4.32 -23.10
C ARG A 182 -1.56 -3.68 -22.19
N ILE A 183 -1.82 -2.38 -22.37
CA ILE A 183 -2.90 -1.67 -21.66
C ILE A 183 -4.24 -2.32 -21.96
N ALA A 184 -4.58 -2.54 -23.24
CA ALA A 184 -5.84 -3.18 -23.64
C ALA A 184 -6.02 -4.57 -23.02
N ASN A 185 -4.96 -5.38 -22.96
CA ASN A 185 -4.99 -6.71 -22.31
C ASN A 185 -5.20 -6.62 -20.79
N LEU A 186 -4.60 -5.62 -20.11
CA LEU A 186 -4.88 -5.38 -18.69
C LEU A 186 -6.32 -4.94 -18.47
N THR A 187 -6.82 -4.05 -19.33
CA THR A 187 -8.20 -3.57 -19.31
C THR A 187 -9.15 -4.73 -19.49
N GLU A 188 -8.99 -5.56 -20.52
CA GLU A 188 -9.86 -6.70 -20.83
C GLU A 188 -10.02 -7.67 -19.66
N LYS A 189 -8.93 -7.94 -18.93
CA LYS A 189 -8.92 -8.85 -17.77
C LYS A 189 -9.41 -8.21 -16.46
N GLY A 190 -9.56 -6.89 -16.45
CA GLY A 190 -9.93 -6.10 -15.30
C GLY A 190 -11.40 -6.22 -14.91
N VAL A 191 -11.75 -5.57 -13.79
CA VAL A 191 -13.14 -5.43 -13.35
C VAL A 191 -13.90 -4.61 -14.39
N ASN A 192 -14.94 -5.20 -14.99
CA ASN A 192 -15.78 -4.58 -16.01
C ASN A 192 -14.99 -3.87 -17.12
N HIS A 193 -13.87 -4.46 -17.54
CA HIS A 193 -12.99 -3.89 -18.54
C HIS A 193 -12.48 -2.48 -18.19
N SER A 194 -12.17 -2.21 -16.92
CA SER A 194 -11.69 -0.91 -16.44
C SER A 194 -10.46 -1.06 -15.56
N LEU A 195 -9.39 -0.32 -15.89
CA LEU A 195 -8.18 -0.29 -15.06
C LEU A 195 -8.46 0.40 -13.72
N ARG A 196 -9.22 1.49 -13.70
CA ARG A 196 -9.68 2.18 -12.49
C ARG A 196 -10.44 1.25 -11.53
N LEU A 197 -11.43 0.51 -12.03
CA LEU A 197 -12.18 -0.45 -11.19
C LEU A 197 -11.29 -1.61 -10.73
N THR A 198 -10.31 -1.99 -11.54
CA THR A 198 -9.33 -3.03 -11.17
C THR A 198 -8.38 -2.53 -10.08
N ALA A 199 -7.91 -1.29 -10.16
CA ALA A 199 -7.13 -0.64 -9.11
C ALA A 199 -7.90 -0.68 -7.79
N PHE A 200 -9.15 -0.20 -7.81
CA PHE A 200 -10.04 -0.23 -6.65
C PHE A 200 -10.26 -1.64 -6.11
N GLY A 201 -10.46 -2.63 -7.00
CA GLY A 201 -10.57 -4.04 -6.61
C GLY A 201 -9.34 -4.57 -5.89
N TYR A 202 -8.13 -4.24 -6.33
CA TYR A 202 -6.91 -4.66 -5.66
C TYR A 202 -6.74 -4.00 -4.29
N VAL A 203 -7.09 -2.72 -4.16
CA VAL A 203 -7.08 -2.04 -2.85
C VAL A 203 -8.06 -2.73 -1.90
N VAL A 204 -9.32 -2.93 -2.30
CA VAL A 204 -10.31 -3.64 -1.49
C VAL A 204 -9.85 -5.07 -1.14
N THR A 205 -9.17 -5.77 -2.06
CA THR A 205 -8.59 -7.09 -1.80
C THR A 205 -7.52 -7.02 -0.72
N ALA A 206 -6.64 -6.00 -0.76
CA ALA A 206 -5.64 -5.78 0.27
C ALA A 206 -6.26 -5.50 1.64
N LEU A 207 -7.34 -4.69 1.70
CA LEU A 207 -8.05 -4.41 2.96
C LEU A 207 -8.67 -5.68 3.56
N ARG A 208 -9.26 -6.56 2.73
CA ARG A 208 -9.77 -7.86 3.19
C ARG A 208 -8.66 -8.76 3.74
N ASP A 209 -7.51 -8.72 3.08
CA ASP A 209 -6.37 -9.58 3.42
C ASP A 209 -5.60 -9.10 4.65
N GLY A 210 -5.30 -7.80 4.72
CA GLY A 210 -4.50 -7.20 5.77
C GLY A 210 -5.31 -6.71 6.97
N GLY A 211 -6.63 -6.60 6.84
CA GLY A 211 -7.52 -6.15 7.91
C GLY A 211 -7.27 -4.72 8.38
N ILE A 212 -7.79 -4.41 9.56
CA ILE A 212 -7.72 -3.08 10.19
C ILE A 212 -6.28 -2.54 10.35
N PRO A 213 -5.26 -3.34 10.76
CA PRO A 213 -3.92 -2.81 11.04
C PRO A 213 -3.21 -2.19 9.84
N ILE A 214 -3.65 -2.48 8.61
CA ILE A 214 -3.03 -1.92 7.40
C ILE A 214 -3.73 -0.65 6.90
N ILE A 215 -4.72 -0.13 7.60
CA ILE A 215 -5.55 0.99 7.13
C ILE A 215 -5.21 2.23 7.95
N ASP A 216 -4.38 3.09 7.37
CA ASP A 216 -4.11 4.44 7.85
C ASP A 216 -4.97 5.46 7.10
N TYR A 217 -4.87 6.74 7.50
CA TYR A 217 -5.66 7.80 6.92
C TYR A 217 -5.33 8.02 5.44
N ASP A 218 -4.08 7.88 5.03
CA ASP A 218 -3.65 8.05 3.64
C ASP A 218 -4.23 6.95 2.74
N LEU A 219 -4.17 5.69 3.18
CA LEU A 219 -4.81 4.58 2.45
C LEU A 219 -6.32 4.76 2.39
N LEU A 220 -6.94 5.26 3.47
CA LEU A 220 -8.37 5.50 3.50
C LEU A 220 -8.79 6.66 2.58
N GLU A 221 -7.99 7.74 2.52
CA GLU A 221 -8.23 8.83 1.58
C GLU A 221 -8.11 8.35 0.13
N TRP A 222 -7.08 7.58 -0.20
CA TRP A 222 -6.93 7.01 -1.53
C TRP A 222 -8.09 6.06 -1.88
N LEU A 223 -8.56 5.26 -0.92
CA LEU A 223 -9.75 4.42 -1.07
C LEU A 223 -11.01 5.26 -1.35
N ASP A 224 -11.20 6.35 -0.60
CA ASP A 224 -12.33 7.27 -0.76
C ASP A 224 -12.30 7.90 -2.17
N GLN A 225 -11.14 8.36 -2.65
CA GLN A 225 -10.97 8.89 -4.02
C GLN A 225 -11.33 7.88 -5.11
N LEU A 226 -10.91 6.61 -4.95
CA LEU A 226 -11.27 5.54 -5.88
C LEU A 226 -12.78 5.27 -5.85
N ASN A 227 -13.38 5.25 -4.66
CA ASN A 227 -14.78 4.94 -4.44
C ASN A 227 -15.73 6.08 -4.89
N ASP A 228 -15.33 7.34 -4.79
CA ASP A 228 -16.15 8.50 -5.17
C ASP A 228 -16.41 8.57 -6.69
N THR A 229 -15.61 7.85 -7.46
CA THR A 229 -15.73 7.80 -8.92
C THR A 229 -16.55 6.60 -9.43
N VAL A 230 -17.07 5.74 -8.56
CA VAL A 230 -17.83 4.54 -8.96
C VAL A 230 -19.34 4.66 -8.73
N THR A 231 -20.12 4.03 -9.61
CA THR A 231 -21.54 3.81 -9.37
C THR A 231 -21.75 2.68 -8.34
N ASP A 232 -22.97 2.54 -7.80
CA ASP A 232 -23.28 1.46 -6.86
C ASP A 232 -23.12 0.06 -7.49
N ASP A 233 -23.48 -0.11 -8.77
CA ASP A 233 -23.31 -1.37 -9.49
C ASP A 233 -21.82 -1.70 -9.72
N GLU A 234 -21.02 -0.70 -10.08
CA GLU A 234 -19.57 -0.84 -10.19
C GLU A 234 -18.95 -1.21 -8.83
N ARG A 235 -19.41 -0.57 -7.74
CA ARG A 235 -18.96 -0.88 -6.38
C ARG A 235 -19.28 -2.33 -6.01
N VAL A 236 -20.49 -2.82 -6.28
CA VAL A 236 -20.85 -4.23 -6.07
C VAL A 236 -19.96 -5.16 -6.91
N ALA A 237 -19.68 -4.83 -8.17
CA ALA A 237 -18.81 -5.61 -9.03
C ALA A 237 -17.37 -5.68 -8.48
N VAL A 238 -16.83 -4.55 -8.00
CA VAL A 238 -15.53 -4.47 -7.33
C VAL A 238 -15.51 -5.32 -6.06
N CYS A 239 -16.50 -5.19 -5.19
CA CYS A 239 -16.57 -5.96 -3.94
C CYS A 239 -16.63 -7.47 -4.21
N LYS A 240 -17.46 -7.91 -5.17
CA LYS A 240 -17.51 -9.31 -5.62
C LYS A 240 -16.19 -9.79 -6.25
N TRP A 241 -15.55 -8.94 -7.04
CA TRP A 241 -14.27 -9.29 -7.66
C TRP A 241 -13.17 -9.42 -6.61
N SER A 242 -13.11 -8.52 -5.63
CA SER A 242 -12.08 -8.53 -4.58
C SER A 242 -12.11 -9.80 -3.72
N GLU A 243 -13.30 -10.31 -3.38
CA GLU A 243 -13.45 -11.58 -2.65
C GLU A 243 -12.92 -12.75 -3.47
N ARG A 244 -13.30 -12.85 -4.75
CA ARG A 244 -12.79 -13.90 -5.66
C ARG A 244 -11.27 -13.81 -5.82
N THR A 245 -10.74 -12.61 -5.99
CA THR A 245 -9.30 -12.37 -6.12
C THR A 245 -8.55 -12.80 -4.86
N LEU A 246 -9.08 -12.50 -3.66
CA LEU A 246 -8.51 -12.96 -2.40
C LEU A 246 -8.49 -14.49 -2.32
N ILE A 247 -9.59 -15.17 -2.67
CA ILE A 247 -9.67 -16.63 -2.69
C ILE A 247 -8.64 -17.24 -3.64
N GLU A 248 -8.46 -16.65 -4.83
CA GLU A 248 -7.43 -17.11 -5.77
C GLU A 248 -6.02 -16.92 -5.20
N ILE A 249 -5.68 -15.75 -4.67
CA ILE A 249 -4.38 -15.51 -4.03
C ILE A 249 -4.16 -16.49 -2.86
N ALA A 250 -5.19 -16.73 -2.05
CA ALA A 250 -5.14 -17.65 -0.92
C ALA A 250 -4.81 -19.10 -1.35
N LYS A 251 -5.40 -19.58 -2.45
CA LYS A 251 -5.06 -20.90 -3.03
C LYS A 251 -3.60 -20.97 -3.46
N HIS A 252 -3.06 -19.88 -4.00
CA HIS A 252 -1.66 -19.80 -4.39
C HIS A 252 -0.72 -19.76 -3.17
N ARG A 253 -1.07 -19.02 -2.11
CA ARG A 253 -0.30 -18.94 -0.85
C ARG A 253 -0.07 -20.27 -0.18
N VAL A 254 -1.09 -21.13 -0.15
CA VAL A 254 -0.97 -22.47 0.43
C VAL A 254 0.10 -23.30 -0.29
N ARG A 255 0.28 -23.11 -1.61
CA ARG A 255 1.34 -23.80 -2.37
C ARG A 255 2.74 -23.33 -1.99
N TRP A 256 2.87 -22.10 -1.48
CA TRP A 256 4.11 -21.56 -0.92
C TRP A 256 4.30 -21.86 0.57
N GLY A 257 3.45 -22.71 1.17
CA GLY A 257 3.49 -23.01 2.60
C GLY A 257 3.12 -21.81 3.48
N LYS A 258 2.38 -20.83 2.92
CA LYS A 258 1.93 -19.63 3.63
C LYS A 258 0.47 -19.78 4.07
N PRO A 259 0.04 -19.05 5.11
CA PRO A 259 -1.38 -18.98 5.47
C PRO A 259 -2.23 -18.51 4.29
N ALA A 260 -3.39 -19.14 4.10
CA ALA A 260 -4.32 -18.80 3.03
C ALA A 260 -4.80 -17.34 3.14
N VAL A 261 -5.22 -16.96 4.34
CA VAL A 261 -5.61 -15.60 4.71
C VAL A 261 -4.95 -15.25 6.04
N THR A 262 -4.78 -13.96 6.26
CA THR A 262 -4.18 -13.45 7.48
C THR A 262 -5.24 -13.27 8.56
N THR A 263 -5.17 -14.04 9.64
CA THR A 263 -6.07 -13.89 10.80
C THR A 263 -5.35 -13.45 12.07
N VAL A 264 -4.02 -13.47 12.08
CA VAL A 264 -3.19 -13.13 13.25
C VAL A 264 -3.01 -11.62 13.31
N ALA A 265 -3.57 -11.01 14.36
CA ALA A 265 -3.35 -9.61 14.69
C ALA A 265 -1.88 -9.35 15.07
N PRO A 266 -1.32 -8.17 14.74
CA PRO A 266 -0.03 -7.77 15.27
C PRO A 266 -0.13 -7.56 16.79
N PRO A 267 1.01 -7.63 17.52
CA PRO A 267 1.02 -7.42 18.97
C PRO A 267 0.63 -5.98 19.35
N ILE A 268 0.80 -5.02 18.43
CA ILE A 268 0.43 -3.63 18.60
C ILE A 268 0.10 -3.00 17.24
N PHE A 269 -0.92 -2.15 17.15
CA PHE A 269 -1.23 -1.38 15.94
C PHE A 269 -2.16 -0.20 16.22
N PHE A 270 -2.20 0.76 15.30
CA PHE A 270 -3.21 1.81 15.28
C PHE A 270 -4.35 1.45 14.34
N ALA A 271 -5.55 1.86 14.68
CA ALA A 271 -6.73 1.74 13.83
C ALA A 271 -7.51 3.05 13.81
N ILE A 272 -8.20 3.30 12.70
CA ILE A 272 -9.14 4.42 12.60
C ILE A 272 -10.43 4.04 13.35
N PRO A 273 -10.93 4.87 14.28
CA PRO A 273 -12.19 4.61 14.98
C PRO A 273 -13.36 4.49 13.99
N ALA A 274 -14.27 3.54 14.26
CA ALA A 274 -15.44 3.27 13.43
C ALA A 274 -15.13 2.98 11.94
N LEU A 275 -13.93 2.46 11.64
CA LEU A 275 -13.47 2.20 10.26
C LEU A 275 -14.46 1.36 9.43
N ALA A 276 -15.09 0.35 10.04
CA ALA A 276 -16.07 -0.50 9.36
C ALA A 276 -17.23 0.30 8.72
N ASP A 277 -17.58 1.45 9.28
CA ASP A 277 -18.64 2.31 8.74
C ASP A 277 -18.24 3.03 7.46
N ARG A 278 -16.93 3.19 7.21
CA ARG A 278 -16.35 3.92 6.07
C ARG A 278 -15.97 3.00 4.90
N LEU A 279 -15.92 1.68 5.09
CA LEU A 279 -15.46 0.76 4.05
C LEU A 279 -16.50 0.58 2.91
N PRO A 280 -16.06 0.57 1.63
CA PRO A 280 -16.95 0.67 0.47
C PRO A 280 -17.83 -0.55 0.19
N CYS A 281 -17.65 -1.68 0.87
CA CYS A 281 -18.46 -2.88 0.61
C CYS A 281 -19.50 -3.18 1.67
N ARG A 282 -19.60 -2.38 2.74
CA ARG A 282 -20.45 -2.66 3.91
C ARG A 282 -21.92 -2.91 3.55
N ARG A 283 -22.46 -2.19 2.58
CA ARG A 283 -23.87 -2.28 2.16
C ARG A 283 -24.10 -3.19 0.95
N THR A 284 -23.10 -4.00 0.60
CA THR A 284 -23.18 -4.96 -0.50
C THR A 284 -23.36 -6.38 0.03
N ALA A 285 -23.69 -7.34 -0.83
CA ALA A 285 -23.68 -8.76 -0.48
C ALA A 285 -22.27 -9.32 -0.21
N TYR A 286 -21.23 -8.50 -0.35
CA TYR A 286 -19.83 -8.87 -0.20
C TYR A 286 -19.14 -7.91 0.78
N PRO A 287 -19.54 -7.83 2.06
CA PRO A 287 -18.91 -6.93 3.03
C PRO A 287 -17.41 -7.24 3.20
N ILE A 288 -16.62 -6.24 3.63
CA ILE A 288 -15.25 -6.48 4.10
C ILE A 288 -15.36 -6.87 5.57
N ASP A 289 -15.33 -8.17 5.85
CA ASP A 289 -15.31 -8.68 7.21
C ASP A 289 -13.89 -8.64 7.75
N ASN A 290 -13.72 -8.17 8.99
CA ASN A 290 -12.45 -8.27 9.66
C ASN A 290 -12.20 -9.72 10.07
N LEU A 291 -11.22 -10.36 9.43
CA LEU A 291 -10.85 -11.75 9.71
C LEU A 291 -9.89 -11.90 10.89
N MET A 292 -9.43 -10.79 11.48
CA MET A 292 -8.54 -10.81 12.63
C MET A 292 -9.29 -11.03 13.93
N ASP A 293 -8.77 -11.94 14.75
CA ASP A 293 -9.22 -12.10 16.13
C ASP A 293 -8.64 -10.97 17.00
N LEU A 294 -9.52 -10.10 17.47
CA LEU A 294 -9.20 -8.98 18.35
C LEU A 294 -9.66 -9.20 19.80
N ALA A 295 -10.17 -10.40 20.14
CA ALA A 295 -10.72 -10.69 21.47
C ALA A 295 -9.70 -10.56 22.60
N HIS A 296 -8.40 -10.67 22.27
CA HIS A 296 -7.29 -10.56 23.21
C HIS A 296 -6.57 -9.21 23.17
N CYS A 297 -7.17 -8.21 22.52
CA CYS A 297 -6.61 -6.87 22.41
C CYS A 297 -7.26 -5.89 23.39
N THR A 298 -6.46 -5.04 24.02
CA THR A 298 -6.92 -3.85 24.74
C THR A 298 -6.86 -2.64 23.81
N VAL A 299 -7.84 -1.74 23.91
CA VAL A 299 -7.96 -0.55 23.07
C VAL A 299 -7.84 0.70 23.91
N THR A 300 -6.97 1.62 23.49
CA THR A 300 -6.79 2.94 24.10
C THR A 300 -6.92 4.02 23.04
N LYS A 301 -7.73 5.04 23.28
CA LYS A 301 -7.84 6.19 22.36
C LYS A 301 -6.61 7.07 22.44
N VAL A 302 -6.09 7.47 21.29
CA VAL A 302 -4.89 8.29 21.13
C VAL A 302 -5.07 9.21 19.92
N SER A 303 -4.18 10.19 19.76
CA SER A 303 -4.13 11.02 18.55
C SER A 303 -2.73 11.02 17.92
N ASN A 304 -2.66 11.23 16.61
CA ASN A 304 -1.39 11.29 15.89
C ASN A 304 -0.82 12.71 15.75
N ALA A 305 0.21 12.88 14.91
CA ALA A 305 0.84 14.17 14.64
C ALA A 305 -0.09 15.17 13.93
N ALA A 306 -1.12 14.69 13.22
CA ALA A 306 -2.12 15.51 12.55
C ALA A 306 -3.39 15.75 13.42
N ASP A 307 -3.34 15.42 14.71
CA ASP A 307 -4.48 15.48 15.64
C ASP A 307 -5.70 14.68 15.15
N GLN A 308 -5.44 13.59 14.41
CA GLN A 308 -6.44 12.62 13.99
C GLN A 308 -6.60 11.56 15.07
N ASP A 309 -7.85 11.18 15.34
CA ASP A 309 -8.20 10.19 16.36
C ASP A 309 -7.83 8.78 15.91
N LEU A 310 -7.19 8.01 16.79
CA LEU A 310 -6.78 6.64 16.56
C LEU A 310 -7.13 5.77 17.77
N ASP A 311 -7.41 4.50 17.51
CA ASP A 311 -7.47 3.46 18.51
C ASP A 311 -6.13 2.70 18.52
N LEU A 312 -5.39 2.77 19.62
CA LEU A 312 -4.20 1.94 19.86
C LEU A 312 -4.63 0.58 20.39
N TYR A 313 -4.39 -0.46 19.60
CA TYR A 313 -4.61 -1.85 19.97
C TYR A 313 -3.32 -2.46 20.51
N ILE A 314 -3.40 -3.17 21.63
CA ILE A 314 -2.31 -3.96 22.21
C ILE A 314 -2.85 -5.37 22.43
N CYS A 315 -2.33 -6.34 21.69
CA CYS A 315 -2.84 -7.70 21.65
C CYS A 315 -1.91 -8.65 22.40
N LYS A 316 -2.47 -9.40 23.36
CA LYS A 316 -1.73 -10.45 24.06
C LYS A 316 -1.69 -11.71 23.19
N LYS A 317 -0.53 -12.35 23.14
CA LYS A 317 -0.35 -13.68 22.53
C LYS A 317 -1.04 -14.76 23.36
#